data_AF-A0A7J9IB26-F1
#
_entry.id   AF-A0A7J9IB26-F1
#
_cell.length_a   1.000
_cell.length_b   1.000
_cell.length_c   1.000
_cell.angle_alpha   90.00
_cell.angle_beta   90.00
_cell.angle_gamma   90.00
#
_symmetry.space_group_name_H-M   'P 1'
#
loop_
_entity.id
_entity.type
_entity.pdbx_description
1 polymer ?
#
loop_
_entity_poly.entity_id
_entity_poly.type
_entity_poly.pdbx_seq_one_letter_code
_entity_poly.pdbx_strand_id
1 'polypeptide(L)'
;AWFLDHFGALHDGKQPYPGAISTLEKLVTTGAKMVIIINSSRRASTTIEKLNNLGFDPSLFMGAITSGELTHQYLQRRGNAWFAALGRSCIHMTWSDRGAISLE
;
A
#
# COMPACT_ATOMS: atom_id res chain seq x y z
N ALA A 1 6.96 -16.11 -6.49
CA ALA A 1 6.79 -14.65 -6.37
C ALA A 1 6.96 -14.28 -4.90
N TRP A 2 7.48 -13.10 -4.61
CA TRP A 2 7.73 -12.62 -3.26
C TRP A 2 6.66 -11.61 -2.85
N PHE A 3 6.20 -11.72 -1.62
CA PHE A 3 5.32 -10.75 -0.98
C PHE A 3 6.10 -10.03 0.09
N LEU A 4 6.19 -8.71 -0.05
CA LEU A 4 7.05 -7.88 0.78
C LEU A 4 6.19 -6.91 1.58
N ASP A 5 6.37 -6.91 2.89
CA ASP A 5 6.06 -5.73 3.68
C ASP A 5 7.11 -4.64 3.41
N HIS A 6 6.76 -3.37 3.63
CA HIS A 6 7.65 -2.25 3.37
C HIS A 6 8.05 -1.45 4.60
N PHE A 7 7.11 -1.16 5.52
CA PHE A 7 7.39 -0.34 6.68
C PHE A 7 7.93 -1.24 7.80
N GLY A 8 9.12 -0.93 8.32
CA GLY A 8 9.82 -1.82 9.25
C GLY A 8 10.54 -3.00 8.59
N ALA A 9 10.40 -3.19 7.27
CA ALA A 9 11.10 -4.22 6.50
C ALA A 9 12.05 -3.65 5.44
N LEU A 10 11.60 -2.65 4.67
CA LEU A 10 12.40 -1.99 3.64
C LEU A 10 12.85 -0.58 4.06
N HIS A 11 12.05 0.09 4.89
CA HIS A 11 12.30 1.45 5.35
C HIS A 11 11.63 1.74 6.70
N ASP A 12 12.05 2.81 7.38
CA ASP A 12 11.43 3.32 8.62
C ASP A 12 10.37 4.42 8.36
N GLY A 13 10.10 4.71 7.08
CA GLY A 13 9.17 5.75 6.64
C GLY A 13 9.82 7.11 6.41
N LYS A 14 11.11 7.27 6.73
CA LYS A 14 11.93 8.43 6.37
C LYS A 14 13.03 8.05 5.38
N GLN A 15 13.61 6.87 5.54
CA GLN A 15 14.71 6.39 4.70
C GLN A 15 14.68 4.87 4.52
N PRO A 16 15.22 4.36 3.40
CA PRO A 16 15.47 2.93 3.22
C PRO A 16 16.46 2.40 4.26
N TYR A 17 16.30 1.12 4.63
CA TYR A 17 17.33 0.42 5.40
C TYR A 17 18.57 0.15 4.54
N PRO A 18 19.77 0.10 5.16
CA PRO A 18 21.00 -0.22 4.44
C PRO A 18 20.88 -1.53 3.66
N GLY A 19 21.16 -1.47 2.36
CA GLY A 19 21.11 -2.63 1.46
C GLY A 19 19.70 -3.04 1.01
N ALA A 20 18.62 -2.40 1.45
CA ALA A 20 17.27 -2.75 1.02
C ALA A 20 17.10 -2.61 -0.50
N ILE A 21 17.45 -1.44 -1.06
CA ILE A 21 17.35 -1.19 -2.50
C ILE A 21 18.23 -2.17 -3.30
N SER A 22 19.51 -2.28 -2.96
CA SER A 22 20.43 -3.15 -3.70
C SER A 22 20.08 -4.64 -3.59
N THR A 23 19.42 -5.06 -2.50
CA THR A 23 18.88 -6.42 -2.38
C THR A 23 17.74 -6.64 -3.35
N LEU A 24 16.81 -5.70 -3.47
CA LEU A 24 15.68 -5.81 -4.40
C LEU A 24 16.15 -5.77 -5.86
N GLU A 25 17.11 -4.91 -6.20
CA GLU A 25 17.72 -4.86 -7.53
C GLU A 25 18.38 -6.20 -7.91
N LYS A 26 19.15 -6.78 -6.99
CA LYS A 26 19.73 -8.12 -7.18
C LYS A 26 18.67 -9.20 -7.25
N LEU A 27 17.58 -9.07 -6.50
CA LEU A 27 16.51 -10.07 -6.50
C LEU A 27 15.79 -10.08 -7.85
N VAL A 28 15.53 -8.91 -8.46
CA VAL A 28 14.96 -8.81 -9.81
C VAL A 28 15.83 -9.52 -10.85
N THR A 29 17.17 -9.42 -10.76
CA THR A 29 18.06 -10.07 -11.74
C THR A 29 17.99 -11.59 -11.71
N THR A 30 17.49 -12.19 -10.62
CA THR A 30 17.20 -13.63 -10.52
C THR A 30 15.89 -14.05 -11.20
N GLY A 31 15.14 -13.10 -11.76
CA GLY A 31 13.79 -13.33 -12.30
C GLY A 31 12.69 -13.32 -11.23
N ALA A 32 12.99 -12.86 -10.02
CA ALA A 32 12.03 -12.78 -8.94
C ALA A 32 10.95 -11.71 -9.24
N LYS A 33 9.68 -12.13 -9.19
CA LYS A 33 8.53 -11.20 -9.21
C LYS A 33 8.18 -10.81 -7.78
N MET A 34 8.11 -9.52 -7.51
CA MET A 34 7.84 -8.98 -6.18
C MET A 34 6.55 -8.16 -6.17
N VAL A 35 5.72 -8.33 -5.14
CA VAL A 35 4.51 -7.54 -4.91
C VAL A 35 4.56 -7.01 -3.48
N ILE A 36 4.27 -5.73 -3.31
CA ILE A 36 4.14 -5.11 -2.00
C ILE A 36 2.81 -5.53 -1.38
N ILE A 37 2.81 -6.07 -0.16
CA ILE A 37 1.59 -6.41 0.59
C ILE A 37 1.68 -5.80 1.98
N ILE A 38 0.80 -4.83 2.26
CA ILE A 38 0.89 -4.05 3.51
C ILE A 38 -0.49 -3.81 4.11
N ASN A 39 -0.53 -3.70 5.43
CA ASN A 39 -1.72 -3.24 6.13
C ASN A 39 -1.73 -1.70 6.21
N SER A 40 -2.16 -1.05 5.13
CA SER A 40 -2.37 0.40 5.08
C SER A 40 -3.75 0.71 4.55
N SER A 41 -4.42 1.68 5.17
CA SER A 41 -5.70 2.23 4.72
C SER A 41 -5.58 3.08 3.44
N ARG A 42 -4.36 3.31 2.92
CA ARG A 42 -4.10 4.08 1.69
C ARG A 42 -4.35 3.23 0.43
N ARG A 43 -4.53 3.89 -0.70
CA ARG A 43 -4.61 3.26 -2.04
C ARG A 43 -3.26 2.66 -2.45
N ALA A 44 -3.28 1.68 -3.34
CA ALA A 44 -2.04 1.02 -3.80
C ALA A 44 -1.09 1.99 -4.51
N SER A 45 -1.63 2.94 -5.28
CA SER A 45 -0.83 3.98 -5.97
C SER A 45 -0.04 4.84 -4.99
N THR A 46 -0.67 5.28 -3.89
CA THR A 46 -0.01 6.07 -2.84
C THR A 46 1.14 5.31 -2.17
N THR A 47 1.01 3.99 -2.02
CA THR A 47 2.09 3.14 -1.50
C THR A 47 3.28 3.09 -2.45
N ILE A 48 3.04 2.91 -3.75
CA ILE A 48 4.09 2.90 -4.77
C ILE A 48 4.77 4.26 -4.86
N GLU A 49 4.01 5.36 -4.85
CA GLU A 49 4.54 6.72 -4.85
C GLU A 49 5.42 6.99 -3.61
N LYS A 50 5.00 6.52 -2.44
CA LYS A 50 5.81 6.62 -1.21
C LYS A 50 7.14 5.88 -1.34
N LEU A 51 7.14 4.69 -1.92
CA LEU A 51 8.37 3.93 -2.17
C LEU A 51 9.29 4.65 -3.17
N ASN A 52 8.72 5.20 -4.23
CA ASN A 52 9.46 6.02 -5.19
C ASN A 52 10.13 7.23 -4.52
N ASN A 53 9.39 7.94 -3.66
CA ASN A 53 9.91 9.10 -2.93
C ASN A 53 11.01 8.72 -1.92
N LEU A 54 11.09 7.45 -1.50
CA LEU A 54 12.16 6.92 -0.66
C LEU A 54 13.35 6.39 -1.48
N GLY A 55 13.29 6.46 -2.81
CA GLY A 55 14.37 6.06 -3.72
C GLY A 55 14.27 4.62 -4.24
N PHE A 56 13.18 3.91 -4.00
CA PHE A 56 12.96 2.61 -4.63
C PHE A 56 12.41 2.80 -6.04
N ASP A 57 13.02 2.15 -7.04
CA ASP A 57 12.45 2.13 -8.40
C ASP A 57 11.11 1.35 -8.40
N PRO A 58 9.98 1.96 -8.79
CA PRO A 58 8.68 1.29 -8.90
C PRO A 58 8.70 0.06 -9.81
N SER A 59 9.59 0.03 -10.81
CA SER A 59 9.70 -1.08 -11.78
C SER A 59 10.13 -2.40 -11.12
N LEU A 60 10.73 -2.34 -9.93
CA LEU A 60 11.09 -3.52 -9.12
C LEU A 60 9.85 -4.30 -8.66
N PHE A 61 8.68 -3.66 -8.62
CA PHE A 61 7.45 -4.24 -8.11
C PHE A 61 6.43 -4.46 -9.23
N MET A 62 5.80 -5.63 -9.23
CA MET A 62 4.64 -5.91 -10.09
C MET A 62 3.40 -5.11 -9.67
N GLY A 63 3.39 -4.57 -8.46
CA GLY A 63 2.31 -3.76 -7.90
C GLY A 63 2.30 -3.79 -6.37
N ALA A 64 1.25 -3.19 -5.81
CA ALA A 64 0.99 -3.18 -4.38
C ALA A 64 -0.44 -3.62 -4.07
N ILE A 65 -0.59 -4.33 -2.96
CA ILE A 65 -1.87 -4.74 -2.38
C ILE A 65 -1.91 -4.12 -0.98
N THR A 66 -2.90 -3.26 -0.76
CA THR A 66 -3.15 -2.63 0.55
C THR A 66 -4.55 -2.98 1.03
N SER A 67 -4.76 -3.01 2.35
CA SER A 67 -6.11 -3.20 2.92
C SER A 67 -7.08 -2.08 2.50
N GLY A 68 -6.60 -0.85 2.37
CA GLY A 68 -7.36 0.29 1.85
C GLY A 68 -7.75 0.16 0.37
N GLU A 69 -6.84 -0.36 -0.47
CA GLU A 69 -7.10 -0.63 -1.88
C GLU A 69 -8.23 -1.64 -2.04
N LEU A 70 -8.12 -2.78 -1.33
CA LEU A 70 -9.15 -3.82 -1.33
C LEU A 70 -10.48 -3.28 -0.82
N THR A 71 -10.47 -2.57 0.32
CA THR A 71 -11.69 -2.01 0.92
C THR A 71 -12.41 -1.07 -0.05
N HIS A 72 -11.69 -0.16 -0.69
CA HIS A 72 -12.26 0.73 -1.69
C HIS A 72 -12.83 -0.03 -2.90
N GLN A 73 -12.09 -1.02 -3.45
CA GLN A 73 -12.59 -1.83 -4.55
C GLN A 73 -13.87 -2.60 -4.18
N TYR A 74 -13.93 -3.17 -2.96
CA TYR A 74 -15.11 -3.88 -2.49
C TYR A 74 -16.31 -2.95 -2.24
N LEU A 75 -16.08 -1.77 -1.66
CA LEU A 75 -17.12 -0.75 -1.46
C LEU A 75 -17.66 -0.20 -2.79
N GLN A 76 -16.81 -0.12 -3.81
CA GLN A 76 -17.19 0.33 -5.15
C GLN A 76 -17.95 -0.76 -5.91
N ARG A 77 -17.41 -1.99 -5.96
CA ARG A 77 -17.96 -3.09 -6.76
C ARG A 77 -19.20 -3.72 -6.12
N ARG A 78 -19.25 -3.79 -4.78
CA ARG A 78 -20.34 -4.39 -3.99
C ARG A 78 -20.75 -5.80 -4.46
N GLY A 79 -19.80 -6.58 -4.97
CA GLY A 79 -20.07 -7.85 -5.64
C GLY A 79 -20.38 -9.03 -4.72
N ASN A 80 -20.15 -8.91 -3.41
CA ASN A 80 -20.52 -9.95 -2.44
C ASN A 80 -21.67 -9.48 -1.54
N ALA A 81 -22.41 -10.43 -0.96
CA ALA A 81 -23.63 -10.14 -0.21
C ALA A 81 -23.41 -9.19 0.98
N TRP A 82 -22.24 -9.28 1.64
CA TRP A 82 -21.92 -8.42 2.77
C TRP A 82 -21.74 -6.95 2.36
N PHE A 83 -20.92 -6.67 1.34
CA PHE A 83 -20.74 -5.31 0.82
C PHE A 83 -21.99 -4.78 0.09
N ALA A 84 -22.79 -5.66 -0.52
CA ALA A 84 -24.07 -5.30 -1.14
C ALA A 84 -25.10 -4.82 -0.11
N ALA A 85 -25.12 -5.42 1.08
CA ALA A 85 -26.02 -5.06 2.16
C ALA A 85 -25.66 -3.74 2.87
N LEU A 86 -24.45 -3.21 2.68
CA LEU A 86 -24.05 -1.92 3.27
C LEU A 86 -24.87 -0.77 2.67
N GLY A 87 -25.22 0.22 3.48
CA GLY A 87 -25.82 1.47 2.99
C GLY A 87 -24.87 2.32 2.13
N ARG A 88 -25.35 3.48 1.68
CA ARG A 88 -24.52 4.49 0.97
C ARG A 88 -23.97 5.59 1.87
N SER A 89 -24.45 5.67 3.10
CA SER A 89 -24.02 6.65 4.10
C SER A 89 -22.97 6.03 5.01
N CYS A 90 -21.95 6.81 5.36
CA CYS A 90 -20.93 6.44 6.33
C CYS A 90 -20.78 7.52 7.40
N ILE A 91 -20.43 7.12 8.62
CA ILE A 91 -20.00 8.03 9.68
C ILE A 91 -18.47 8.07 9.63
N HIS A 92 -17.90 9.25 9.40
CA HIS A 92 -16.45 9.43 9.48
C HIS A 92 -16.06 9.71 10.93
N MET A 93 -15.35 8.77 11.55
CA MET A 93 -14.77 8.94 12.88
C MET A 93 -13.27 9.15 12.75
N THR A 94 -12.77 10.19 13.39
CA THR A 94 -11.38 10.61 13.31
C THR A 94 -10.95 11.25 14.63
N TRP A 95 -9.65 11.32 14.87
CA TRP A 95 -9.09 11.92 16.07
C TRP A 95 -9.28 13.43 16.05
N SER A 96 -9.49 14.03 17.23
CA SER A 96 -9.54 15.48 17.41
C SER A 96 -8.22 16.15 17.00
N ASP A 97 -7.12 15.41 17.00
CA ASP A 97 -5.78 15.90 16.70
C ASP A 97 -4.83 14.80 16.16
N ARG A 98 -3.94 15.26 15.25
CA ARG A 98 -3.00 14.63 14.28
C ARG A 98 -3.60 14.01 12.98
N GLY A 99 -3.60 14.85 11.93
CA GLY A 99 -3.38 14.47 10.52
C GLY A 99 -4.63 14.38 9.63
N ALA A 100 -4.58 15.03 8.46
CA ALA A 100 -5.68 15.50 7.59
C ALA A 100 -7.08 14.87 7.74
N ILE A 101 -8.05 15.75 7.98
CA ILE A 101 -9.48 15.58 7.71
C ILE A 101 -9.88 16.74 6.79
N SER A 102 -9.91 16.50 5.48
CA SER A 102 -10.83 17.23 4.59
C SER A 102 -11.77 16.18 4.01
N LEU A 103 -13.07 16.46 4.09
CA LEU A 103 -14.10 15.73 3.36
C LEU A 103 -14.49 16.45 2.06
N GLU A 104 -13.86 17.60 1.79
CA GLU A 104 -13.75 18.20 0.45
C GLU A 104 -12.60 17.55 -0.32
#